data_AF-A0A327T8I9-F1
#
_entry.id   AF-A0A327T8I9-F1
#
_cell.length_a   1.000
_cell.length_b   1.000
_cell.length_c   1.000
_cell.angle_alpha   90.00
_cell.angle_beta   90.00
_cell.angle_gamma   90.00
#
_symmetry.space_group_name_H-M   'P 1'
#
loop_
_entity.id
_entity.type
_entity.pdbx_description
1 polymer ?
#
loop_
_entity_poly.entity_id
_entity_poly.type
_entity_poly.pdbx_seq_one_letter_code
_entity_poly.pdbx_strand_id
1 'polypeptide(L)'
;MLKNTKYIFRISTVLCIALTFSSCNKWVNDPKSPDSTVDESQLNSLEMLGRIDKGVYVNGPIIAGVWRAGATASSDLLVASGAIADEITSTAVPNSPFYKELDEDKLSPDNPSLFSAWSNAQNYRARAEDAIKLATQQNPSEEDKLKIKQGALINARLHAGYAWMLLADYFTVSEANHAVYADHMLVTHEQAYAKAQRYWEEALPIANDQEKRLLHSLLTKLGIHTQNYGLAAAHINQSFSATENFAFLNTVGTVSNAFFSALSINVRDAAVDPALVAALITTADKTRNPVVKAPKGHWSLTYFKERDPLLVTDFDEMQLIRAELIVRGLLTGNAIDVINTVITKYDATGKSNLSKQITLTLTDIAVIRRIYLSWRGTRLIDLRRFNIDGDLTPGFTKRNWHWIGVPEIETR
;
A
#
# COMPACT_ATOMS: atom_id res chain seq x y z
N MET A 1 58.75 65.98 -8.31
CA MET A 1 57.74 65.63 -7.29
C MET A 1 56.35 65.32 -7.89
N LEU A 2 56.24 64.65 -9.06
CA LEU A 2 54.95 64.47 -9.77
C LEU A 2 54.73 63.07 -10.41
N LYS A 3 55.61 62.08 -10.14
CA LYS A 3 55.47 60.71 -10.67
C LYS A 3 54.80 59.70 -9.72
N ASN A 4 54.88 59.90 -8.39
CA ASN A 4 54.35 58.94 -7.41
C ASN A 4 52.85 59.13 -7.06
N THR A 5 52.26 60.27 -7.35
CA THR A 5 50.85 60.54 -7.03
C THR A 5 49.88 59.80 -7.97
N LYS A 6 50.28 59.54 -9.22
CA LYS A 6 49.45 58.82 -10.20
C LYS A 6 49.35 57.31 -9.94
N TYR A 7 50.36 56.71 -9.30
CA TYR A 7 50.36 55.28 -8.97
C TYR A 7 49.50 54.98 -7.74
N ILE A 8 49.58 55.82 -6.71
CA ILE A 8 48.77 55.68 -5.50
C ILE A 8 47.28 55.86 -5.82
N PHE A 9 46.92 56.85 -6.65
CA PHE A 9 45.52 57.06 -7.06
C PHE A 9 44.96 55.86 -7.85
N ARG A 10 45.76 55.26 -8.75
CA ARG A 10 45.35 54.08 -9.53
C ARG A 10 45.16 52.82 -8.66
N ILE A 11 45.99 52.62 -7.65
CA ILE A 11 45.86 51.48 -6.72
C ILE A 11 44.63 51.66 -5.82
N SER A 12 44.37 52.87 -5.33
CA SER A 12 43.18 53.18 -4.52
C SER A 12 41.87 53.04 -5.31
N THR A 13 41.84 53.40 -6.59
CA THR A 13 40.65 53.22 -7.44
C THR A 13 40.40 51.74 -7.76
N VAL A 14 41.44 50.94 -8.02
CA VAL A 14 41.29 49.50 -8.26
C VAL A 14 40.86 48.75 -6.99
N LEU A 15 41.34 49.15 -5.81
CA LEU A 15 40.90 48.57 -4.53
C LEU A 15 39.44 48.89 -4.21
N CYS A 16 39.00 50.13 -4.46
CA CYS A 16 37.59 50.51 -4.25
C CYS A 16 36.65 49.78 -5.20
N ILE A 17 37.04 49.60 -6.46
CA ILE A 17 36.26 48.86 -7.46
C ILE A 17 36.17 47.36 -7.10
N ALA A 18 37.28 46.75 -6.65
CA ALA A 18 37.29 45.35 -6.20
C ALA A 18 36.40 45.11 -4.97
N LEU A 19 36.37 46.06 -4.02
CA LEU A 19 35.49 46.00 -2.83
C LEU A 19 34.01 46.19 -3.20
N THR A 20 33.69 46.97 -4.23
CA THR A 20 32.30 47.11 -4.71
C THR A 20 31.79 45.85 -5.43
N PHE A 21 32.66 45.11 -6.13
CA PHE A 21 32.27 43.85 -6.79
C PHE A 21 32.14 42.67 -5.81
N SER A 22 32.82 42.67 -4.66
CA SER A 22 32.59 41.66 -3.61
C SER A 22 31.25 41.83 -2.88
N SER A 23 30.66 43.04 -2.91
CA SER A 23 29.39 43.33 -2.25
C SER A 23 28.15 42.87 -3.05
N CYS A 24 28.27 42.70 -4.37
CA CYS A 24 27.21 42.16 -5.22
C CYS A 24 26.99 40.65 -5.04
N ASN A 25 27.94 39.94 -4.42
CA ASN A 25 27.83 38.50 -4.21
C ASN A 25 26.73 38.14 -3.19
N LYS A 26 26.40 39.02 -2.25
CA LYS A 26 25.26 38.81 -1.33
C LYS A 26 23.91 39.14 -1.96
N TRP A 27 23.85 40.03 -2.95
CA TRP A 27 22.59 40.41 -3.60
C TRP A 27 22.10 39.35 -4.60
N VAL A 28 23.04 38.66 -5.26
CA VAL A 28 22.73 37.61 -6.24
C VAL A 28 22.63 36.22 -5.61
N ASN A 29 23.42 35.92 -4.57
CA ASN A 29 23.47 34.58 -3.96
C ASN A 29 22.66 34.43 -2.67
N ASP A 30 21.93 35.46 -2.24
CA ASP A 30 21.03 35.42 -1.08
C ASP A 30 19.63 35.97 -1.44
N PRO A 31 18.98 35.46 -2.51
CA PRO A 31 17.62 35.86 -2.82
C PRO A 31 16.73 35.48 -1.63
N LYS A 32 15.95 36.43 -1.11
CA LYS A 32 14.91 36.12 -0.14
C LYS A 32 13.99 35.07 -0.76
N SER A 33 14.02 33.84 -0.23
CA SER A 33 13.07 32.81 -0.61
C SER A 33 11.66 33.36 -0.42
N PRO A 34 10.73 33.13 -1.37
CA PRO A 34 9.33 33.48 -1.18
C PRO A 34 8.85 32.97 0.19
N ASP A 35 8.08 33.78 0.91
CA ASP A 35 7.68 33.54 2.32
C ASP A 35 6.88 32.23 2.56
N SER A 36 6.59 31.46 1.49
CA SER A 36 5.86 30.19 1.50
C SER A 36 6.59 29.06 0.75
N THR A 37 7.90 29.18 0.49
CA THR A 37 8.70 28.13 -0.15
C THR A 37 9.74 27.58 0.81
N VAL A 38 9.88 26.25 0.81
CA VAL A 38 10.91 25.53 1.56
C VAL A 38 12.01 25.15 0.56
N ASP A 39 13.26 25.45 0.88
CA ASP A 39 14.41 25.05 0.07
C ASP A 39 14.77 23.56 0.30
N GLU A 40 15.45 22.92 -0.65
CA GLU A 40 15.89 21.52 -0.55
C GLU A 40 16.75 21.29 0.71
N SER A 41 17.59 22.26 1.07
CA SER A 41 18.38 22.21 2.30
C SER A 41 17.53 22.14 3.58
N GLN A 42 16.33 22.73 3.56
CA GLN A 42 15.37 22.70 4.66
C GLN A 42 14.51 21.43 4.65
N LEU A 43 14.27 20.85 3.46
CA LEU A 43 13.60 19.55 3.30
C LEU A 43 14.45 18.39 3.86
N ASN A 44 15.78 18.52 3.82
CA ASN A 44 16.71 17.51 4.31
C ASN A 44 16.93 17.56 5.84
N SER A 45 16.19 18.39 6.56
CA SER A 45 16.30 18.51 8.02
C SER A 45 15.58 17.37 8.75
N LEU A 46 16.08 17.03 9.94
CA LEU A 46 15.51 15.94 10.75
C LEU A 46 14.08 16.27 11.22
N GLU A 47 13.78 17.56 11.39
CA GLU A 47 12.47 18.09 11.78
C GLU A 47 11.40 17.81 10.71
N MET A 48 11.78 17.65 9.44
CA MET A 48 10.87 17.25 8.37
C MET A 48 10.49 15.76 8.42
N LEU A 49 11.34 14.96 9.06
CA LEU A 49 11.12 13.53 9.27
C LEU A 49 10.24 13.28 10.50
N GLY A 50 10.30 14.15 11.51
CA GLY A 50 9.35 14.16 12.61
C GLY A 50 9.85 14.88 13.85
N ARG A 51 9.14 14.65 14.95
CA ARG A 51 9.46 15.23 16.26
C ARG A 51 9.15 14.25 17.37
N ILE A 52 9.67 14.53 18.56
CA ILE A 52 9.27 13.85 19.79
C ILE A 52 8.24 14.71 20.51
N ASP A 53 7.06 14.16 20.76
CA ASP A 53 6.04 14.75 21.61
C ASP A 53 5.80 13.83 22.81
N LYS A 54 6.05 14.33 24.03
CA LYS A 54 5.92 13.56 25.29
C LYS A 54 6.62 12.19 25.27
N GLY A 55 7.80 12.12 24.66
CA GLY A 55 8.60 10.90 24.54
C GLY A 55 8.17 9.95 23.41
N VAL A 56 7.13 10.32 22.64
CA VAL A 56 6.62 9.52 21.52
C VAL A 56 6.98 10.19 20.20
N TYR A 57 7.41 9.39 19.23
CA TYR A 57 7.66 9.88 17.88
C TYR A 57 6.35 10.26 17.19
N VAL A 58 6.33 11.45 16.57
CA VAL A 58 5.22 11.95 15.75
C VAL A 58 5.75 12.20 14.34
N ASN A 59 5.07 11.62 13.36
CA ASN A 59 5.42 11.73 11.94
C ASN A 59 5.54 13.19 11.49
N GLY A 60 6.67 13.51 10.85
CA GLY A 60 6.87 14.79 10.18
C GLY A 60 6.19 14.83 8.81
N PRO A 61 6.23 16.00 8.13
CA PRO A 61 5.62 16.20 6.82
C PRO A 61 6.05 15.18 5.75
N ILE A 62 7.32 14.74 5.76
CA ILE A 62 7.82 13.76 4.78
C ILE A 62 7.13 12.42 4.99
N ILE A 63 7.12 11.90 6.23
CA ILE A 63 6.51 10.61 6.55
C ILE A 63 4.98 10.66 6.39
N ALA A 64 4.34 11.77 6.77
CA ALA A 64 2.92 11.98 6.49
C ALA A 64 2.62 12.00 4.98
N GLY A 65 3.52 12.56 4.16
CA GLY A 65 3.44 12.53 2.71
C GLY A 65 3.56 11.12 2.12
N VAL A 66 4.44 10.28 2.68
CA VAL A 66 4.55 8.85 2.34
C VAL A 66 3.25 8.13 2.66
N TRP A 67 2.70 8.35 3.86
CA TRP A 67 1.44 7.75 4.30
C TRP A 67 0.28 8.11 3.36
N ARG A 68 0.17 9.39 2.98
CA ARG A 68 -0.85 9.87 2.04
C ARG A 68 -0.70 9.23 0.66
N ALA A 69 0.53 9.13 0.14
CA ALA A 69 0.77 8.47 -1.14
C ALA A 69 0.39 6.98 -1.09
N GLY A 70 0.67 6.30 0.02
CA GLY A 70 0.24 4.92 0.25
C GLY A 70 -1.27 4.77 0.28
N ALA A 71 -1.98 5.66 0.97
CA ALA A 71 -3.44 5.67 1.01
C ALA A 71 -4.05 5.81 -0.40
N THR A 72 -3.50 6.71 -1.23
CA THR A 72 -3.94 6.87 -2.63
C THR A 72 -3.65 5.63 -3.46
N ALA A 73 -2.41 5.12 -3.44
CA ALA A 73 -2.03 3.95 -4.22
C ALA A 73 -2.86 2.71 -3.85
N SER A 74 -3.04 2.44 -2.55
CA SER A 74 -3.89 1.35 -2.09
C SER A 74 -5.36 1.55 -2.47
N SER A 75 -5.87 2.78 -2.38
CA SER A 75 -7.26 3.08 -2.76
C SER A 75 -7.55 2.68 -4.21
N ASP A 76 -6.65 3.03 -5.14
CA ASP A 76 -6.81 2.70 -6.55
C ASP A 76 -6.70 1.18 -6.78
N LEU A 77 -5.66 0.55 -6.22
CA LEU A 77 -5.32 -0.84 -6.53
C LEU A 77 -6.26 -1.86 -5.87
N LEU A 78 -6.72 -1.62 -4.64
CA LEU A 78 -7.59 -2.56 -3.95
C LEU A 78 -8.94 -2.71 -4.68
N VAL A 79 -9.52 -1.62 -5.18
CA VAL A 79 -10.76 -1.68 -5.97
C VAL A 79 -10.50 -2.26 -7.35
N ALA A 80 -9.43 -1.82 -8.04
CA ALA A 80 -9.07 -2.36 -9.36
C ALA A 80 -8.88 -3.88 -9.32
N SER A 81 -8.25 -4.39 -8.25
CA SER A 81 -8.04 -5.83 -8.07
C SER A 81 -9.33 -6.62 -7.89
N GLY A 82 -10.35 -6.03 -7.26
CA GLY A 82 -11.66 -6.67 -7.11
C GLY A 82 -12.38 -6.85 -8.45
N ALA A 83 -12.12 -5.94 -9.41
CA ALA A 83 -12.68 -5.99 -10.77
C ALA A 83 -11.96 -6.99 -11.69
N ILE A 84 -10.67 -7.25 -11.46
CA ILE A 84 -9.96 -8.37 -12.12
C ILE A 84 -10.35 -9.71 -11.47
N ALA A 85 -10.61 -9.71 -10.17
CA ALA A 85 -11.10 -10.85 -9.43
C ALA A 85 -12.63 -11.03 -9.57
N ASP A 86 -13.22 -11.83 -8.69
CA ASP A 86 -14.66 -12.16 -8.63
C ASP A 86 -15.37 -11.49 -7.44
N GLU A 87 -15.00 -10.24 -7.13
CA GLU A 87 -15.60 -9.44 -6.03
C GLU A 87 -16.40 -8.26 -6.55
N ILE A 88 -15.98 -7.66 -7.66
CA ILE A 88 -16.53 -6.45 -8.24
C ILE A 88 -16.85 -6.70 -9.70
N THR A 89 -18.01 -6.24 -10.15
CA THR A 89 -18.40 -6.24 -11.55
C THR A 89 -18.71 -4.81 -12.00
N SER A 90 -18.61 -4.54 -13.30
CA SER A 90 -19.02 -3.26 -13.86
C SER A 90 -20.53 -3.06 -13.83
N THR A 91 -20.98 -1.81 -13.70
CA THR A 91 -22.40 -1.51 -13.97
C THR A 91 -22.62 -1.38 -15.47
N ALA A 92 -23.88 -1.43 -15.92
CA ALA A 92 -24.23 -1.36 -17.33
C ALA A 92 -23.74 -0.08 -18.05
N VAL A 93 -23.72 1.06 -17.34
CA VAL A 93 -23.33 2.36 -17.90
C VAL A 93 -22.50 3.14 -16.86
N PRO A 94 -21.19 2.83 -16.75
CA PRO A 94 -20.29 3.50 -15.82
C PRO A 94 -19.89 4.89 -16.34
N ASN A 95 -19.52 5.80 -15.43
CA ASN A 95 -18.98 7.11 -15.79
C ASN A 95 -17.51 6.99 -16.22
N SER A 96 -16.74 6.11 -15.55
CA SER A 96 -15.38 5.73 -15.96
C SER A 96 -15.36 4.29 -16.45
N PRO A 97 -14.75 4.00 -17.62
CA PRO A 97 -14.68 2.65 -18.13
C PRO A 97 -13.65 1.78 -17.41
N PHE A 98 -12.84 2.32 -16.49
CA PHE A 98 -11.68 1.63 -15.92
C PHE A 98 -11.98 0.24 -15.35
N TYR A 99 -12.96 0.11 -14.44
CA TYR A 99 -13.31 -1.20 -13.85
C TYR A 99 -13.94 -2.15 -14.87
N LYS A 100 -14.69 -1.61 -15.84
CA LYS A 100 -15.28 -2.40 -16.91
C LYS A 100 -14.22 -2.97 -17.85
N GLU A 101 -13.25 -2.16 -18.22
CA GLU A 101 -12.14 -2.58 -19.07
C GLU A 101 -11.24 -3.60 -18.36
N LEU A 102 -11.04 -3.47 -17.05
CA LEU A 102 -10.38 -4.49 -16.23
C LEU A 102 -11.19 -5.80 -16.23
N ASP A 103 -12.47 -5.74 -15.89
CA ASP A 103 -13.40 -6.88 -15.83
C ASP A 103 -13.49 -7.63 -17.17
N GLU A 104 -13.48 -6.91 -18.30
CA GLU A 104 -13.59 -7.50 -19.65
C GLU A 104 -12.25 -7.87 -20.32
N ASP A 105 -11.10 -7.75 -19.64
CA ASP A 105 -9.75 -7.93 -20.23
C ASP A 105 -9.49 -7.02 -21.46
N LYS A 106 -10.00 -5.78 -21.42
CA LYS A 106 -9.92 -4.78 -22.50
C LYS A 106 -9.29 -3.46 -22.07
N LEU A 107 -8.55 -3.45 -20.95
CA LEU A 107 -7.86 -2.26 -20.48
C LEU A 107 -6.90 -1.73 -21.54
N SER A 108 -7.19 -0.52 -22.01
CA SER A 108 -6.33 0.14 -22.99
C SER A 108 -5.05 0.66 -22.31
N PRO A 109 -3.86 0.47 -22.92
CA PRO A 109 -2.60 0.98 -22.37
C PRO A 109 -2.55 2.51 -22.21
N ASP A 110 -3.39 3.26 -22.93
CA ASP A 110 -3.53 4.72 -22.86
C ASP A 110 -4.62 5.20 -21.89
N ASN A 111 -5.26 4.28 -21.14
CA ASN A 111 -6.32 4.63 -20.21
C ASN A 111 -5.81 5.60 -19.11
N PRO A 112 -6.43 6.78 -18.93
CA PRO A 112 -5.98 7.77 -17.94
C PRO A 112 -6.04 7.28 -16.49
N SER A 113 -6.98 6.40 -16.17
CA SER A 113 -7.12 5.80 -14.84
C SER A 113 -6.01 4.77 -14.59
N LEU A 114 -5.61 4.02 -15.62
CA LEU A 114 -4.44 3.14 -15.55
C LEU A 114 -3.16 3.95 -15.29
N PHE A 115 -2.94 5.03 -16.05
CA PHE A 115 -1.81 5.93 -15.84
C PHE A 115 -1.80 6.50 -14.42
N SER A 116 -2.97 6.90 -13.90
CA SER A 116 -3.09 7.46 -12.55
C SER A 116 -2.76 6.42 -11.48
N ALA A 117 -3.33 5.21 -11.56
CA ALA A 117 -3.09 4.13 -10.60
C ALA A 117 -1.60 3.71 -10.58
N TRP A 118 -1.00 3.55 -11.76
CA TRP A 118 0.44 3.29 -11.90
C TRP A 118 1.30 4.40 -11.29
N SER A 119 1.02 5.65 -11.67
CA SER A 119 1.76 6.82 -11.18
C SER A 119 1.65 6.97 -9.67
N ASN A 120 0.49 6.68 -9.08
CA ASN A 120 0.28 6.74 -7.64
C ASN A 120 1.11 5.67 -6.91
N ALA A 121 1.17 4.44 -7.43
CA ALA A 121 2.01 3.38 -6.88
C ALA A 121 3.51 3.72 -6.95
N GLN A 122 3.96 4.27 -8.08
CA GLN A 122 5.35 4.71 -8.25
C GLN A 122 5.71 5.88 -7.33
N ASN A 123 4.84 6.89 -7.24
CA ASN A 123 5.02 8.03 -6.35
C ASN A 123 5.09 7.59 -4.88
N TYR A 124 4.27 6.62 -4.47
CA TYR A 124 4.34 6.05 -3.13
C TYR A 124 5.68 5.36 -2.86
N ARG A 125 6.15 4.51 -3.78
CA ARG A 125 7.48 3.88 -3.71
C ARG A 125 8.58 4.93 -3.59
N ALA A 126 8.65 5.86 -4.54
CA ALA A 126 9.71 6.85 -4.63
C ALA A 126 9.79 7.70 -3.34
N ARG A 127 8.65 8.20 -2.84
CA ARG A 127 8.62 8.97 -1.58
C ARG A 127 9.11 8.17 -0.38
N ALA A 128 8.76 6.89 -0.31
CA ALA A 128 9.20 6.04 0.79
C ALA A 128 10.71 5.78 0.73
N GLU A 129 11.26 5.49 -0.44
CA GLU A 129 12.70 5.28 -0.63
C GLU A 129 13.52 6.57 -0.42
N ASP A 130 12.99 7.72 -0.86
CA ASP A 130 13.59 9.03 -0.57
C ASP A 130 13.60 9.32 0.94
N ALA A 131 12.51 9.02 1.66
CA ALA A 131 12.47 9.18 3.12
C ALA A 131 13.51 8.31 3.83
N ILE A 132 13.76 7.08 3.35
CA ILE A 132 14.85 6.21 3.86
C ILE A 132 16.20 6.87 3.62
N LYS A 133 16.45 7.36 2.39
CA LYS A 133 17.70 8.03 2.02
C LYS A 133 17.96 9.24 2.91
N LEU A 134 16.96 10.11 3.07
CA LEU A 134 17.04 11.31 3.89
C LEU A 134 17.33 10.98 5.35
N ALA A 135 16.59 10.03 5.94
CA ALA A 135 16.80 9.63 7.34
C ALA A 135 18.17 8.96 7.56
N THR A 136 18.67 8.18 6.59
CA THR A 136 19.96 7.49 6.68
C THR A 136 21.13 8.47 6.67
N GLN A 137 21.03 9.55 5.88
CA GLN A 137 22.05 10.60 5.79
C GLN A 137 22.19 11.43 7.07
N GLN A 138 21.18 11.43 7.95
CA GLN A 138 21.24 12.12 9.24
C GLN A 138 22.19 11.38 10.19
N ASN A 139 23.04 12.11 10.91
CA ASN A 139 23.89 11.55 11.96
C ASN A 139 23.76 12.33 13.28
N PRO A 140 22.57 12.31 13.92
CA PRO A 140 22.35 13.06 15.14
C PRO A 140 23.07 12.41 16.34
N SER A 141 23.54 13.25 17.27
CA SER A 141 24.13 12.82 18.55
C SER A 141 23.16 12.93 19.73
N GLU A 142 22.09 13.73 19.60
CA GLU A 142 21.10 13.94 20.65
C GLU A 142 20.09 12.78 20.70
N GLU A 143 19.69 12.37 21.91
CA GLU A 143 18.81 11.21 22.14
C GLU A 143 17.46 11.34 21.40
N ASP A 144 16.80 12.49 21.51
CA ASP A 144 15.50 12.70 20.84
C ASP A 144 15.64 12.70 19.32
N LYS A 145 16.75 13.22 18.81
CA LYS A 145 17.05 13.21 17.37
C LYS A 145 17.35 11.80 16.86
N LEU A 146 18.01 10.97 17.66
CA LEU A 146 18.17 9.54 17.37
C LEU A 146 16.81 8.83 17.28
N LYS A 147 15.89 9.11 18.21
CA LYS A 147 14.52 8.59 18.17
C LYS A 147 13.75 9.05 16.94
N ILE A 148 13.88 10.31 16.53
CA ILE A 148 13.26 10.83 15.29
C ILE A 148 13.80 10.06 14.08
N LYS A 149 15.12 9.89 13.97
CA LYS A 149 15.74 9.11 12.88
C LYS A 149 15.21 7.68 12.86
N GLN A 150 15.16 7.01 14.02
CA GLN A 150 14.68 5.63 14.13
C GLN A 150 13.20 5.51 13.73
N GLY A 151 12.33 6.37 14.28
CA GLY A 151 10.90 6.39 13.95
C GLY A 151 10.65 6.65 12.46
N ALA A 152 11.40 7.58 11.87
CA ALA A 152 11.34 7.86 10.44
C ALA A 152 11.79 6.65 9.59
N LEU A 153 12.89 5.99 9.95
CA LEU A 153 13.38 4.80 9.24
C LEU A 153 12.39 3.63 9.31
N ILE A 154 11.76 3.40 10.47
CA ILE A 154 10.76 2.34 10.64
C ILE A 154 9.57 2.59 9.71
N ASN A 155 8.99 3.80 9.76
CA ASN A 155 7.85 4.15 8.92
C ASN A 155 8.22 4.14 7.42
N ALA A 156 9.36 4.73 7.05
CA ALA A 156 9.78 4.77 5.65
C ALA A 156 10.03 3.37 5.07
N ARG A 157 10.69 2.47 5.82
CA ARG A 157 10.90 1.07 5.42
C ARG A 157 9.61 0.25 5.38
N LEU A 158 8.74 0.42 6.38
CA LEU A 158 7.40 -0.18 6.40
C LEU A 158 6.66 0.11 5.09
N HIS A 159 6.61 1.39 4.72
CA HIS A 159 5.91 1.85 3.53
C HIS A 159 6.62 1.49 2.23
N ALA A 160 7.95 1.59 2.16
CA ALA A 160 8.71 1.19 0.99
C ALA A 160 8.51 -0.30 0.67
N GLY A 161 8.54 -1.15 1.70
CA GLY A 161 8.29 -2.57 1.51
C GLY A 161 6.87 -2.85 1.01
N TYR A 162 5.87 -2.16 1.57
CA TYR A 162 4.50 -2.32 1.10
C TYR A 162 4.30 -1.78 -0.33
N ALA A 163 4.96 -0.68 -0.70
CA ALA A 163 4.92 -0.13 -2.06
C ALA A 163 5.48 -1.12 -3.10
N TRP A 164 6.62 -1.76 -2.80
CA TRP A 164 7.20 -2.78 -3.67
C TRP A 164 6.30 -4.02 -3.78
N MET A 165 5.68 -4.44 -2.67
CA MET A 165 4.71 -5.54 -2.70
C MET A 165 3.49 -5.18 -3.55
N LEU A 166 2.93 -3.96 -3.43
CA LEU A 166 1.82 -3.49 -4.28
C LEU A 166 2.19 -3.52 -5.77
N LEU A 167 3.38 -3.05 -6.14
CA LEU A 167 3.82 -3.06 -7.55
C LEU A 167 3.83 -4.49 -8.12
N ALA A 168 4.39 -5.45 -7.38
CA ALA A 168 4.46 -6.85 -7.83
C ALA A 168 3.12 -7.60 -7.74
N ASP A 169 2.31 -7.29 -6.72
CA ASP A 169 0.99 -7.88 -6.53
C ASP A 169 0.06 -7.48 -7.68
N TYR A 170 0.08 -6.22 -8.12
CA TYR A 170 -0.97 -5.69 -8.99
C TYR A 170 -0.55 -5.41 -10.42
N PHE A 171 0.73 -5.16 -10.73
CA PHE A 171 1.16 -4.78 -12.08
C PHE A 171 2.07 -5.81 -12.74
N THR A 172 2.00 -5.90 -14.07
CA THR A 172 3.03 -6.55 -14.88
C THR A 172 3.20 -5.87 -16.23
N VAL A 173 4.43 -5.87 -16.75
CA VAL A 173 4.71 -5.47 -18.14
C VAL A 173 4.17 -6.49 -19.14
N SER A 174 4.18 -7.77 -18.75
CA SER A 174 3.61 -8.87 -19.53
C SER A 174 3.40 -10.11 -18.65
N GLU A 175 2.45 -10.96 -19.05
CA GLU A 175 2.20 -12.26 -18.40
C GLU A 175 3.41 -13.20 -18.47
N ALA A 176 4.31 -13.04 -19.45
CA ALA A 176 5.47 -13.91 -19.58
C ALA A 176 6.64 -13.52 -18.65
N ASN A 177 6.83 -12.22 -18.42
CA ASN A 177 8.04 -11.71 -17.75
C ASN A 177 7.85 -11.46 -16.26
N HIS A 178 6.59 -11.34 -15.77
CA HIS A 178 6.28 -11.09 -14.36
C HIS A 178 7.18 -10.01 -13.75
N ALA A 179 7.08 -8.79 -14.29
CA ALA A 179 8.00 -7.71 -13.97
C ALA A 179 7.31 -6.35 -14.07
N VAL A 180 7.90 -5.34 -13.46
CA VAL A 180 7.45 -3.94 -13.48
C VAL A 180 8.61 -3.04 -13.87
N TYR A 181 8.31 -1.87 -14.43
CA TYR A 181 9.32 -0.81 -14.54
C TYR A 181 9.47 -0.08 -13.22
N ALA A 182 10.70 0.22 -12.81
CA ALA A 182 11.00 1.14 -11.72
C ALA A 182 12.34 1.81 -12.01
N ASP A 183 12.37 3.14 -11.91
CA ASP A 183 13.55 3.95 -12.26
C ASP A 183 14.11 3.61 -13.66
N HIS A 184 13.20 3.45 -14.63
CA HIS A 184 13.49 3.04 -16.02
C HIS A 184 14.18 1.66 -16.17
N MET A 185 14.20 0.84 -15.12
CA MET A 185 14.73 -0.52 -15.16
C MET A 185 13.61 -1.53 -15.00
N LEU A 186 13.75 -2.67 -15.67
CA LEU A 186 12.88 -3.81 -15.46
C LEU A 186 13.24 -4.49 -14.13
N VAL A 187 12.27 -4.60 -13.23
CA VAL A 187 12.39 -5.27 -11.93
C VAL A 187 11.41 -6.43 -11.91
N THR A 188 11.91 -7.66 -11.75
CA THR A 188 11.02 -8.84 -11.66
C THR A 188 10.17 -8.78 -10.39
N HIS A 189 9.02 -9.46 -10.39
CA HIS A 189 8.19 -9.59 -9.19
C HIS A 189 8.99 -10.19 -8.03
N GLU A 190 9.82 -11.20 -8.28
CA GLU A 190 10.73 -11.76 -7.27
C GLU A 190 11.67 -10.71 -6.67
N GLN A 191 12.30 -9.88 -7.50
CA GLN A 191 13.17 -8.80 -7.02
C GLN A 191 12.40 -7.74 -6.22
N ALA A 192 11.19 -7.39 -6.65
CA ALA A 192 10.32 -6.46 -5.93
C ALA A 192 9.91 -7.03 -4.56
N TYR A 193 9.50 -8.29 -4.49
CA TYR A 193 9.21 -8.97 -3.22
C TYR A 193 10.44 -9.08 -2.31
N ALA A 194 11.63 -9.35 -2.88
CA ALA A 194 12.88 -9.38 -2.12
C ALA A 194 13.22 -8.00 -1.53
N LYS A 195 12.98 -6.91 -2.27
CA LYS A 195 13.11 -5.54 -1.73
C LYS A 195 12.12 -5.31 -0.59
N ALA A 196 10.87 -5.77 -0.73
CA ALA A 196 9.86 -5.65 0.32
C ALA A 196 10.28 -6.36 1.61
N GLN A 197 10.68 -7.63 1.50
CA GLN A 197 11.20 -8.42 2.61
C GLN A 197 12.37 -7.71 3.29
N ARG A 198 13.38 -7.29 2.51
CA ARG A 198 14.58 -6.64 3.03
C ARG A 198 14.24 -5.38 3.84
N TYR A 199 13.36 -4.51 3.35
CA TYR A 199 13.00 -3.29 4.08
C TYR A 199 12.36 -3.59 5.44
N TRP A 200 11.47 -4.58 5.51
CA TRP A 200 10.86 -4.96 6.78
C TRP A 200 11.84 -5.65 7.73
N GLU A 201 12.72 -6.52 7.21
CA GLU A 201 13.78 -7.15 7.99
C GLU A 201 14.78 -6.14 8.56
N GLU A 202 15.14 -5.10 7.79
CA GLU A 202 16.00 -4.01 8.27
C GLU A 202 15.31 -3.10 9.30
N ALA A 203 13.97 -3.06 9.34
CA ALA A 203 13.22 -2.29 10.32
C ALA A 203 13.03 -3.03 11.64
N LEU A 204 12.98 -4.37 11.64
CA LEU A 204 12.75 -5.19 12.83
C LEU A 204 13.69 -4.90 14.02
N PRO A 205 15.01 -4.70 13.85
CA PRO A 205 15.93 -4.51 14.98
C PRO A 205 15.72 -3.19 15.73
N ILE A 206 15.15 -2.18 15.06
CA ILE A 206 14.95 -0.84 15.61
C ILE A 206 13.49 -0.57 16.02
N ALA A 207 12.58 -1.48 15.65
CA ALA A 207 11.16 -1.39 15.96
C ALA A 207 10.85 -1.71 17.44
N ASN A 208 9.83 -1.04 17.98
CA ASN A 208 9.20 -1.41 19.24
C ASN A 208 8.33 -2.67 19.09
N ASP A 209 7.76 -3.19 20.18
CA ASP A 209 7.03 -4.45 20.17
C ASP A 209 5.79 -4.45 19.25
N GLN A 210 5.06 -3.33 19.20
CA GLN A 210 3.88 -3.20 18.33
C GLN A 210 4.30 -3.12 16.85
N GLU A 211 5.34 -2.33 16.56
CA GLU A 211 5.92 -2.22 15.22
C GLU A 211 6.49 -3.56 14.74
N LYS A 212 7.13 -4.34 15.62
CA LYS A 212 7.60 -5.70 15.31
C LYS A 212 6.44 -6.61 14.93
N ARG A 213 5.34 -6.60 15.69
CA ARG A 213 4.15 -7.40 15.33
C ARG A 213 3.59 -7.02 13.98
N LEU A 214 3.54 -5.73 13.66
CA LEU A 214 3.17 -5.24 12.34
C LEU A 214 4.11 -5.77 11.23
N LEU A 215 5.42 -5.62 11.40
CA LEU A 215 6.41 -6.08 10.42
C LEU A 215 6.36 -7.60 10.23
N HIS A 216 6.17 -8.37 11.31
CA HIS A 216 5.96 -9.82 11.22
C HIS A 216 4.67 -10.19 10.51
N SER A 217 3.56 -9.47 10.73
CA SER A 217 2.32 -9.68 9.98
C SER A 217 2.51 -9.45 8.48
N LEU A 218 3.28 -8.43 8.09
CA LEU A 218 3.58 -8.16 6.68
C LEU A 218 4.53 -9.19 6.06
N LEU A 219 5.54 -9.65 6.78
CA LEU A 219 6.40 -10.76 6.36
C LEU A 219 5.60 -12.07 6.20
N THR A 220 4.66 -12.33 7.12
CA THR A 220 3.72 -13.43 6.99
C THR A 220 2.86 -13.31 5.73
N LYS A 221 2.26 -12.14 5.50
CA LYS A 221 1.45 -11.86 4.30
C LYS A 221 2.25 -12.06 3.02
N LEU A 222 3.49 -11.54 2.98
CA LEU A 222 4.40 -11.72 1.85
C LEU A 222 4.72 -13.19 1.59
N GLY A 223 4.97 -13.98 2.64
CA GLY A 223 5.18 -15.43 2.50
C GLY A 223 3.99 -16.14 1.84
N ILE A 224 2.76 -15.69 2.13
CA ILE A 224 1.55 -16.21 1.49
C ILE A 224 1.42 -15.74 0.04
N HIS A 225 1.67 -14.46 -0.24
CA HIS A 225 1.59 -13.88 -1.60
C HIS A 225 2.62 -14.52 -2.56
N THR A 226 3.82 -14.78 -2.06
CA THR A 226 4.94 -15.39 -2.80
C THR A 226 4.94 -16.91 -2.80
N GLN A 227 3.97 -17.55 -2.14
CA GLN A 227 3.93 -18.99 -1.87
C GLN A 227 5.16 -19.53 -1.11
N ASN A 228 5.96 -18.64 -0.51
CA ASN A 228 6.99 -19.00 0.46
C ASN A 228 6.34 -19.26 1.84
N TYR A 229 5.66 -20.40 1.95
CA TYR A 229 4.95 -20.77 3.18
C TYR A 229 5.89 -20.98 4.38
N GLY A 230 7.18 -21.25 4.13
CA GLY A 230 8.21 -21.29 5.17
C GLY A 230 8.43 -19.92 5.82
N LEU A 231 8.55 -18.85 5.02
CA LEU A 231 8.60 -17.48 5.52
C LEU A 231 7.34 -17.14 6.32
N ALA A 232 6.16 -17.52 5.81
CA ALA A 232 4.90 -17.26 6.51
C ALA A 232 4.86 -17.94 7.89
N ALA A 233 5.23 -19.21 7.97
CA ALA A 233 5.28 -19.99 9.20
C ALA A 233 6.32 -19.45 10.20
N ALA A 234 7.46 -18.93 9.73
CA ALA A 234 8.50 -18.35 10.59
C ALA A 234 8.02 -17.11 11.36
N HIS A 235 7.13 -16.30 10.75
CA HIS A 235 6.71 -15.02 11.31
C HIS A 235 5.31 -15.01 11.95
N ILE A 236 4.42 -15.94 11.59
CA ILE A 236 3.00 -15.88 12.02
C ILE A 236 2.80 -15.89 13.54
N ASN A 237 3.68 -16.54 14.31
CA ASN A 237 3.60 -16.56 15.77
C ASN A 237 4.03 -15.25 16.45
N GLN A 238 4.66 -14.36 15.70
CA GLN A 238 5.12 -13.04 16.16
C GLN A 238 4.24 -11.92 15.57
N SER A 239 3.16 -12.27 14.88
CA SER A 239 2.23 -11.35 14.22
C SER A 239 1.25 -10.68 15.20
N PHE A 240 0.25 -9.97 14.66
CA PHE A 240 -0.74 -9.21 15.41
C PHE A 240 -1.42 -9.97 16.56
N SER A 241 -1.74 -9.20 17.60
CA SER A 241 -2.75 -9.52 18.60
C SER A 241 -4.16 -9.08 18.17
N ALA A 242 -5.19 -9.52 18.89
CA ALA A 242 -6.60 -9.48 18.45
C ALA A 242 -7.16 -8.12 17.99
N THR A 243 -6.59 -7.01 18.47
CA THR A 243 -7.05 -5.64 18.19
C THR A 243 -6.16 -4.88 17.21
N GLU A 244 -5.06 -5.48 16.76
CA GLU A 244 -4.07 -4.81 15.93
C GLU A 244 -4.36 -4.96 14.44
N ASN A 245 -4.02 -3.92 13.69
CA ASN A 245 -4.16 -3.86 12.24
C ASN A 245 -3.16 -2.89 11.61
N PHE A 246 -3.06 -2.96 10.30
CA PHE A 246 -2.48 -1.93 9.45
C PHE A 246 -3.55 -1.43 8.47
N ALA A 247 -3.85 -0.14 8.55
CA ALA A 247 -4.83 0.48 7.68
C ALA A 247 -4.45 1.93 7.38
N PHE A 248 -4.79 2.41 6.19
CA PHE A 248 -4.67 3.83 5.86
C PHE A 248 -5.89 4.60 6.35
N LEU A 249 -5.66 5.63 7.16
CA LEU A 249 -6.71 6.54 7.61
C LEU A 249 -7.07 7.54 6.51
N ASN A 250 -8.36 7.63 6.18
CA ASN A 250 -8.90 8.59 5.23
C ASN A 250 -9.46 9.82 5.99
N THR A 251 -8.60 10.72 6.49
CA THR A 251 -9.01 11.91 7.25
C THR A 251 -9.39 13.11 6.35
N VAL A 252 -9.83 14.23 6.92
CA VAL A 252 -10.27 15.41 6.15
C VAL A 252 -9.11 16.00 5.34
N GLY A 253 -9.26 16.06 4.01
CA GLY A 253 -8.21 16.48 3.07
C GLY A 253 -7.44 15.34 2.40
N THR A 254 -7.76 14.08 2.74
CA THR A 254 -7.29 12.88 2.02
C THR A 254 -8.34 12.36 1.05
N VAL A 255 -7.93 11.38 0.22
CA VAL A 255 -8.80 10.60 -0.67
C VAL A 255 -9.93 9.96 0.15
N SER A 256 -11.14 9.90 -0.43
CA SER A 256 -12.26 9.15 0.14
C SER A 256 -11.97 7.65 0.07
N ASN A 257 -12.58 6.86 0.96
CA ASN A 257 -12.50 5.40 0.88
C ASN A 257 -12.96 4.95 -0.52
N ALA A 258 -12.10 4.22 -1.22
CA ALA A 258 -12.33 3.87 -2.62
C ALA A 258 -13.50 2.91 -2.79
N PHE A 259 -13.71 1.97 -1.87
CA PHE A 259 -14.89 1.09 -1.92
C PHE A 259 -16.19 1.86 -1.69
N PHE A 260 -16.21 2.85 -0.80
CA PHE A 260 -17.37 3.76 -0.68
C PHE A 260 -17.61 4.51 -2.00
N SER A 261 -16.54 5.03 -2.61
CA SER A 261 -16.62 5.84 -3.83
C SER A 261 -16.97 5.03 -5.09
N ALA A 262 -16.67 3.73 -5.09
CA ALA A 262 -16.87 2.84 -6.24
C ALA A 262 -18.08 1.90 -6.10
N LEU A 263 -18.52 1.56 -4.87
CA LEU A 263 -19.52 0.50 -4.63
C LEU A 263 -20.72 0.91 -3.74
N SER A 264 -20.80 2.15 -3.24
CA SER A 264 -21.95 2.59 -2.43
C SER A 264 -23.24 2.75 -3.25
N ILE A 265 -24.40 2.85 -2.61
CA ILE A 265 -25.72 2.78 -3.27
C ILE A 265 -25.98 3.82 -4.39
N ASN A 266 -25.26 4.95 -4.36
CA ASN A 266 -25.47 6.06 -5.30
C ASN A 266 -24.43 6.12 -6.42
N VAL A 267 -23.45 5.22 -6.43
CA VAL A 267 -22.37 5.22 -7.43
C VAL A 267 -22.78 4.45 -8.67
N ARG A 268 -22.01 4.62 -9.75
CA ARG A 268 -22.32 4.03 -11.06
C ARG A 268 -21.16 3.29 -11.69
N ASP A 269 -19.95 3.39 -11.17
CA ASP A 269 -18.77 2.88 -11.88
C ASP A 269 -18.60 1.37 -11.70
N ALA A 270 -18.95 0.85 -10.52
CA ALA A 270 -18.85 -0.56 -10.20
C ALA A 270 -19.98 -1.02 -9.26
N ALA A 271 -20.10 -2.34 -9.11
CA ALA A 271 -21.06 -3.01 -8.26
C ALA A 271 -20.42 -4.24 -7.61
N VAL A 272 -21.04 -4.72 -6.52
CA VAL A 272 -20.66 -6.01 -5.93
C VAL A 272 -21.05 -7.13 -6.88
N ASP A 273 -20.14 -8.08 -7.08
CA ASP A 273 -20.39 -9.22 -7.95
C ASP A 273 -21.57 -10.08 -7.42
N PRO A 274 -22.59 -10.41 -8.26
CA PRO A 274 -23.73 -11.21 -7.84
C PRO A 274 -23.38 -12.62 -7.35
N ALA A 275 -22.32 -13.24 -7.87
CA ALA A 275 -21.88 -14.56 -7.40
C ALA A 275 -21.29 -14.49 -6.00
N LEU A 276 -20.55 -13.42 -5.67
CA LEU A 276 -20.14 -13.17 -4.29
C LEU A 276 -21.37 -13.01 -3.38
N VAL A 277 -22.40 -12.26 -3.80
CA VAL A 277 -23.65 -12.14 -3.02
C VAL A 277 -24.33 -13.50 -2.81
N ALA A 278 -24.37 -14.34 -3.84
CA ALA A 278 -24.94 -15.69 -3.75
C ALA A 278 -24.17 -16.60 -2.80
N ALA A 279 -22.85 -16.39 -2.65
CA ALA A 279 -22.00 -17.13 -1.72
C ALA A 279 -22.20 -16.73 -0.24
N LEU A 280 -22.88 -15.61 0.06
CA LEU A 280 -23.14 -15.17 1.44
C LEU A 280 -24.33 -15.95 2.04
N ILE A 281 -24.06 -17.10 2.63
CA ILE A 281 -25.10 -18.02 3.11
C ILE A 281 -25.46 -17.76 4.58
N THR A 282 -24.45 -17.69 5.45
CA THR A 282 -24.63 -17.62 6.90
C THR A 282 -24.90 -16.19 7.39
N THR A 283 -25.25 -16.07 8.69
CA THR A 283 -25.44 -14.76 9.32
C THR A 283 -24.11 -14.00 9.38
N ALA A 284 -23.01 -14.71 9.68
CA ALA A 284 -21.67 -14.12 9.72
C ALA A 284 -21.26 -13.58 8.34
N ASP A 285 -21.48 -14.34 7.26
CA ASP A 285 -21.09 -13.93 5.90
C ASP A 285 -21.80 -12.63 5.48
N LYS A 286 -23.12 -12.55 5.74
CA LYS A 286 -23.96 -11.38 5.42
C LYS A 286 -23.63 -10.18 6.30
N THR A 287 -23.25 -10.42 7.55
CA THR A 287 -22.82 -9.35 8.48
C THR A 287 -21.47 -8.78 8.09
N ARG A 288 -20.54 -9.63 7.61
CA ARG A 288 -19.24 -9.21 7.11
C ARG A 288 -19.34 -8.42 5.80
N ASN A 289 -20.30 -8.78 4.95
CA ASN A 289 -20.50 -8.21 3.63
C ASN A 289 -21.95 -7.70 3.44
N PRO A 290 -22.34 -6.62 4.13
CA PRO A 290 -23.70 -6.11 4.06
C PRO A 290 -23.94 -5.42 2.71
N VAL A 291 -24.77 -6.06 1.90
CA VAL A 291 -25.13 -5.62 0.53
C VAL A 291 -26.60 -5.27 0.42
N VAL A 292 -26.90 -4.33 -0.49
CA VAL A 292 -28.27 -3.97 -0.86
C VAL A 292 -28.39 -3.87 -2.37
N LYS A 293 -29.57 -4.20 -2.91
CA LYS A 293 -29.86 -4.02 -4.33
C LYS A 293 -30.27 -2.57 -4.57
N ALA A 294 -29.47 -1.82 -5.32
CA ALA A 294 -29.76 -0.42 -5.66
C ALA A 294 -31.00 -0.32 -6.58
N PRO A 295 -31.66 0.85 -6.66
CA PRO A 295 -32.82 1.05 -7.55
C PRO A 295 -32.56 0.71 -9.02
N LYS A 296 -31.30 0.80 -9.45
CA LYS A 296 -30.85 0.46 -10.82
C LYS A 296 -30.52 -1.03 -11.01
N GLY A 297 -30.80 -1.88 -10.01
CA GLY A 297 -30.74 -3.34 -10.11
C GLY A 297 -29.39 -3.99 -9.79
N HIS A 298 -28.31 -3.22 -9.64
CA HIS A 298 -27.00 -3.73 -9.23
C HIS A 298 -26.87 -3.84 -7.70
N TRP A 299 -25.92 -4.64 -7.23
CA TRP A 299 -25.62 -4.78 -5.79
C TRP A 299 -24.61 -3.73 -5.34
N SER A 300 -24.85 -3.14 -4.17
CA SER A 300 -24.01 -2.10 -3.57
C SER A 300 -23.60 -2.50 -2.16
N LEU A 301 -22.43 -2.04 -1.74
CA LEU A 301 -21.97 -2.15 -0.35
C LEU A 301 -22.61 -1.07 0.51
N THR A 302 -22.94 -1.45 1.75
CA THR A 302 -23.39 -0.52 2.80
C THR A 302 -22.42 -0.45 3.98
N TYR A 303 -21.32 -1.21 3.89
CA TYR A 303 -20.33 -1.37 4.96
C TYR A 303 -19.46 -0.13 5.17
N PHE A 304 -18.92 0.42 4.09
CA PHE A 304 -17.95 1.52 4.15
C PHE A 304 -18.61 2.89 4.14
N LYS A 305 -18.09 3.79 4.96
CA LYS A 305 -18.33 5.24 4.88
C LYS A 305 -17.16 5.94 4.18
N GLU A 306 -17.40 7.17 3.75
CA GLU A 306 -16.43 7.98 3.00
C GLU A 306 -15.05 8.09 3.69
N ARG A 307 -15.02 8.13 5.03
CA ARG A 307 -13.80 8.34 5.82
C ARG A 307 -13.35 7.09 6.57
N ASP A 308 -13.97 5.94 6.29
CA ASP A 308 -13.55 4.69 6.91
C ASP A 308 -12.13 4.32 6.44
N PRO A 309 -11.31 3.75 7.35
CA PRO A 309 -9.96 3.37 7.02
C PRO A 309 -9.91 2.28 5.96
N LEU A 310 -8.89 2.33 5.10
CA LEU A 310 -8.63 1.30 4.11
C LEU A 310 -7.72 0.23 4.73
N LEU A 311 -8.30 -0.92 5.03
CA LEU A 311 -7.62 -2.01 5.73
C LEU A 311 -6.68 -2.78 4.81
N VAL A 312 -5.40 -2.84 5.18
CA VAL A 312 -4.36 -3.60 4.46
C VAL A 312 -4.25 -5.03 5.00
N THR A 313 -4.15 -5.14 6.32
CA THR A 313 -4.05 -6.42 7.03
C THR A 313 -4.42 -6.26 8.51
N ASP A 314 -4.87 -7.32 9.14
CA ASP A 314 -5.26 -7.35 10.55
C ASP A 314 -5.08 -8.73 11.16
N PHE A 315 -5.45 -8.85 12.43
CA PHE A 315 -5.51 -10.11 13.14
C PHE A 315 -6.33 -11.19 12.42
N ASP A 316 -7.45 -10.84 11.79
CA ASP A 316 -8.33 -11.82 11.14
C ASP A 316 -7.64 -12.46 9.93
N GLU A 317 -6.93 -11.67 9.13
CA GLU A 317 -6.08 -12.20 8.07
C GLU A 317 -4.99 -13.13 8.63
N MET A 318 -4.35 -12.75 9.75
CA MET A 318 -3.35 -13.61 10.40
C MET A 318 -3.96 -14.94 10.88
N GLN A 319 -5.19 -14.94 11.41
CA GLN A 319 -5.86 -16.20 11.78
C GLN A 319 -6.16 -17.06 10.55
N LEU A 320 -6.66 -16.48 9.46
CA LEU A 320 -6.93 -17.26 8.26
C LEU A 320 -5.65 -17.79 7.59
N ILE A 321 -4.54 -17.05 7.66
CA ILE A 321 -3.23 -17.55 7.25
C ILE A 321 -2.75 -18.68 8.17
N ARG A 322 -2.91 -18.55 9.48
CA ARG A 322 -2.59 -19.61 10.45
C ARG A 322 -3.39 -20.90 10.16
N ALA A 323 -4.68 -20.77 9.89
CA ALA A 323 -5.52 -21.90 9.50
C ALA A 323 -5.03 -22.56 8.22
N GLU A 324 -4.66 -21.78 7.21
CA GLU A 324 -4.07 -22.31 5.98
C GLU A 324 -2.77 -23.07 6.24
N LEU A 325 -1.86 -22.50 7.03
CA LEU A 325 -0.58 -23.14 7.36
C LEU A 325 -0.76 -24.44 8.17
N ILE A 326 -1.81 -24.53 8.99
CA ILE A 326 -2.20 -25.78 9.66
C ILE A 326 -2.68 -26.82 8.63
N VAL A 327 -3.56 -26.44 7.69
CA VAL A 327 -4.05 -27.34 6.63
C VAL A 327 -2.89 -27.83 5.75
N ARG A 328 -1.87 -26.98 5.52
CA ARG A 328 -0.64 -27.35 4.79
C ARG A 328 0.32 -28.23 5.61
N GLY A 329 0.08 -28.45 6.90
CA GLY A 329 0.96 -29.22 7.79
C GLY A 329 2.23 -28.48 8.24
N LEU A 330 2.29 -27.15 8.05
CA LEU A 330 3.43 -26.32 8.44
C LEU A 330 3.32 -25.77 9.87
N LEU A 331 2.11 -25.79 10.43
CA LEU A 331 1.84 -25.48 11.82
C LEU A 331 0.99 -26.59 12.44
N THR A 332 1.13 -26.76 13.75
CA THR A 332 0.25 -27.62 14.54
C THR A 332 -0.96 -26.83 15.03
N GLY A 333 -2.07 -27.54 15.29
CA GLY A 333 -3.29 -26.96 15.83
C GLY A 333 -4.54 -27.41 15.09
N ASN A 334 -5.67 -26.79 15.42
CA ASN A 334 -6.95 -27.05 14.77
C ASN A 334 -7.35 -25.83 13.92
N ALA A 335 -7.32 -25.99 12.59
CA ALA A 335 -7.64 -24.91 11.65
C ALA A 335 -9.09 -24.39 11.80
N ILE A 336 -10.04 -25.27 12.12
CA ILE A 336 -11.45 -24.90 12.35
C ILE A 336 -11.59 -23.97 13.55
N ASP A 337 -10.90 -24.28 14.65
CA ASP A 337 -10.92 -23.43 15.84
C ASP A 337 -10.36 -22.04 15.54
N VAL A 338 -9.27 -21.97 14.77
CA VAL A 338 -8.68 -20.71 14.31
C VAL A 338 -9.65 -19.92 13.44
N ILE A 339 -10.29 -20.53 12.44
CA ILE A 339 -11.27 -19.87 11.58
C ILE A 339 -12.48 -19.37 12.37
N ASN A 340 -12.98 -20.17 13.31
CA ASN A 340 -14.14 -19.81 14.12
C ASN A 340 -13.88 -18.57 15.01
N THR A 341 -12.62 -18.24 15.32
CA THR A 341 -12.28 -16.95 15.97
C THR A 341 -12.62 -15.74 15.11
N VAL A 342 -12.54 -15.88 13.78
CA VAL A 342 -12.90 -14.83 12.82
C VAL A 342 -14.42 -14.81 12.63
N ILE A 343 -15.05 -15.97 12.42
CA ILE A 343 -16.50 -16.07 12.19
C ILE A 343 -17.30 -15.52 13.37
N THR A 344 -16.89 -15.83 14.61
CA THR A 344 -17.60 -15.41 15.83
C THR A 344 -17.67 -13.89 15.99
N LYS A 345 -16.78 -13.12 15.37
CA LYS A 345 -16.87 -11.64 15.33
C LYS A 345 -18.12 -11.13 14.62
N TYR A 346 -18.63 -11.92 13.66
CA TYR A 346 -19.76 -11.56 12.82
C TYR A 346 -21.04 -12.35 13.18
N ASP A 347 -20.91 -13.41 13.99
CA ASP A 347 -22.03 -14.12 14.60
C ASP A 347 -21.65 -14.65 16.00
N ALA A 348 -21.95 -13.85 17.02
CA ALA A 348 -21.63 -14.19 18.41
C ALA A 348 -22.43 -15.41 18.94
N THR A 349 -23.47 -15.86 18.24
CA THR A 349 -24.24 -17.05 18.64
C THR A 349 -23.53 -18.35 18.32
N GLY A 350 -22.50 -18.31 17.47
CA GLY A 350 -21.74 -19.47 17.00
C GLY A 350 -22.50 -20.37 16.02
N LYS A 351 -23.70 -19.98 15.57
CA LYS A 351 -24.48 -20.76 14.60
C LYS A 351 -23.86 -20.79 13.20
N SER A 352 -23.08 -19.77 12.87
CA SER A 352 -22.32 -19.70 11.62
C SER A 352 -20.97 -20.43 11.70
N ASN A 353 -20.57 -20.97 12.87
CA ASN A 353 -19.28 -21.63 13.02
C ASN A 353 -19.20 -22.93 12.22
N LEU A 354 -18.01 -23.21 11.71
CA LEU A 354 -17.71 -24.47 11.04
C LEU A 354 -17.71 -25.62 12.06
N SER A 355 -18.31 -26.74 11.67
CA SER A 355 -18.35 -27.95 12.49
C SER A 355 -16.95 -28.57 12.61
N LYS A 356 -16.53 -28.88 13.84
CA LYS A 356 -15.25 -29.54 14.13
C LYS A 356 -15.10 -30.94 13.51
N GLN A 357 -16.17 -31.51 12.96
CA GLN A 357 -16.18 -32.82 12.31
C GLN A 357 -15.76 -32.79 10.84
N ILE A 358 -15.61 -31.60 10.25
CA ILE A 358 -15.19 -31.43 8.86
C ILE A 358 -13.66 -31.47 8.78
N THR A 359 -13.12 -32.08 7.73
CA THR A 359 -11.70 -31.93 7.38
C THR A 359 -11.57 -30.80 6.37
N LEU A 360 -10.89 -29.72 6.73
CA LEU A 360 -10.69 -28.58 5.83
C LEU A 360 -9.66 -28.89 4.74
N THR A 361 -9.97 -28.47 3.52
CA THR A 361 -9.08 -28.47 2.37
C THR A 361 -8.58 -27.06 2.06
N LEU A 362 -7.58 -26.94 1.18
CA LEU A 362 -7.11 -25.64 0.69
C LEU A 362 -8.19 -24.89 -0.11
N THR A 363 -9.09 -25.62 -0.78
CA THR A 363 -10.25 -25.03 -1.46
C THR A 363 -11.20 -24.38 -0.46
N ASP A 364 -11.47 -25.03 0.68
CA ASP A 364 -12.30 -24.46 1.75
C ASP A 364 -11.66 -23.19 2.31
N ILE A 365 -10.34 -23.19 2.51
CA ILE A 365 -9.59 -21.99 2.92
C ILE A 365 -9.77 -20.84 1.92
N ALA A 366 -9.66 -21.11 0.62
CA ALA A 366 -9.82 -20.07 -0.42
C ALA A 366 -11.24 -19.47 -0.40
N VAL A 367 -12.28 -20.28 -0.17
CA VAL A 367 -13.67 -19.82 -0.04
C VAL A 367 -13.87 -18.98 1.21
N ILE A 368 -13.37 -19.43 2.36
CA ILE A 368 -13.45 -18.70 3.63
C ILE A 368 -12.72 -17.35 3.52
N ARG A 369 -11.52 -17.34 2.94
CA ARG A 369 -10.75 -16.11 2.72
C ARG A 369 -11.49 -15.14 1.80
N ARG A 370 -12.14 -15.62 0.73
CA ARG A 370 -12.94 -14.77 -0.15
C ARG A 370 -14.03 -14.02 0.62
N ILE A 371 -14.71 -14.66 1.56
CA ILE A 371 -15.81 -14.06 2.34
C ILE A 371 -15.27 -13.11 3.42
N TYR A 372 -14.29 -13.55 4.21
CA TYR A 372 -13.88 -12.81 5.41
C TYR A 372 -12.79 -11.76 5.13
N LEU A 373 -12.06 -11.88 4.03
CA LEU A 373 -11.06 -10.92 3.56
C LEU A 373 -11.53 -10.08 2.37
N SER A 374 -12.82 -10.11 2.02
CA SER A 374 -13.34 -9.26 0.94
C SER A 374 -12.97 -7.80 1.15
N TRP A 375 -12.74 -7.07 0.04
CA TRP A 375 -12.44 -5.64 0.05
C TRP A 375 -11.05 -5.30 0.65
N ARG A 376 -10.09 -6.21 0.50
CA ARG A 376 -8.70 -6.01 0.97
C ARG A 376 -7.65 -6.19 -0.13
N GLY A 377 -8.10 -6.40 -1.37
CA GLY A 377 -7.24 -6.69 -2.53
C GLY A 377 -6.55 -8.06 -2.50
N THR A 378 -6.93 -8.94 -1.56
CA THR A 378 -6.31 -10.26 -1.39
C THR A 378 -6.88 -11.30 -2.34
N ARG A 379 -8.11 -11.13 -2.85
CA ARG A 379 -8.78 -12.14 -3.67
C ARG A 379 -8.05 -12.40 -4.99
N LEU A 380 -7.56 -11.36 -5.65
CA LEU A 380 -6.72 -11.50 -6.85
C LEU A 380 -5.45 -12.34 -6.59
N ILE A 381 -4.84 -12.15 -5.42
CA ILE A 381 -3.67 -12.94 -5.01
C ILE A 381 -4.08 -14.40 -4.75
N ASP A 382 -5.19 -14.60 -4.05
CA ASP A 382 -5.70 -15.95 -3.74
C ASP A 382 -6.04 -16.73 -5.01
N LEU A 383 -6.70 -16.12 -6.00
CA LEU A 383 -7.00 -16.75 -7.28
C LEU A 383 -5.72 -17.22 -7.99
N ARG A 384 -4.68 -16.38 -8.04
CA ARG A 384 -3.37 -16.73 -8.63
C ARG A 384 -2.65 -17.83 -7.88
N ARG A 385 -2.47 -17.68 -6.56
CA ARG A 385 -1.62 -18.59 -5.78
C ARG A 385 -2.26 -19.97 -5.54
N PHE A 386 -3.58 -20.04 -5.52
CA PHE A 386 -4.29 -21.32 -5.51
C PHE A 386 -4.48 -21.90 -6.91
N ASN A 387 -4.26 -21.10 -7.96
CA ASN A 387 -4.49 -21.45 -9.36
C ASN A 387 -5.92 -21.98 -9.57
N ILE A 388 -6.91 -21.17 -9.19
CA ILE A 388 -8.34 -21.50 -9.25
C ILE A 388 -9.10 -20.48 -10.11
N ASP A 389 -10.18 -20.92 -10.75
CA ASP A 389 -10.98 -20.08 -11.64
C ASP A 389 -11.86 -19.04 -10.91
N GLY A 390 -12.18 -19.27 -9.64
CA GLY A 390 -13.19 -18.47 -8.95
C GLY A 390 -14.57 -18.54 -9.63
N ASP A 391 -15.38 -17.51 -9.43
CA ASP A 391 -16.71 -17.41 -10.05
C ASP A 391 -16.72 -16.62 -11.37
N LEU A 392 -15.55 -16.33 -11.95
CA LEU A 392 -15.44 -15.64 -13.23
C LEU A 392 -15.92 -16.54 -14.37
N THR A 393 -16.46 -15.92 -15.41
CA THR A 393 -16.81 -16.60 -16.66
C THR A 393 -15.96 -16.01 -17.79
N PRO A 394 -15.06 -16.78 -18.44
CA PRO A 394 -14.95 -18.25 -18.44
C PRO A 394 -14.10 -18.88 -17.31
N GLY A 395 -13.55 -18.07 -16.41
CA GLY A 395 -12.71 -18.48 -15.26
C GLY A 395 -11.43 -17.65 -15.18
N PHE A 396 -10.92 -17.42 -13.96
CA PHE A 396 -9.71 -16.62 -13.73
C PHE A 396 -8.50 -17.15 -14.50
N THR A 397 -8.27 -18.47 -14.54
CA THR A 397 -7.09 -19.07 -15.19
C THR A 397 -7.11 -18.98 -16.72
N LYS A 398 -8.26 -18.57 -17.28
CA LYS A 398 -8.48 -18.38 -18.72
C LYS A 398 -8.48 -16.91 -19.12
N ARG A 399 -8.24 -15.99 -18.18
CA ARG A 399 -8.11 -14.56 -18.48
C ARG A 399 -6.87 -14.31 -19.33
N ASN A 400 -6.92 -13.25 -20.12
CA ASN A 400 -5.74 -12.78 -20.85
C ASN A 400 -4.74 -12.10 -19.91
N TRP A 401 -5.24 -11.51 -18.82
CA TRP A 401 -4.47 -10.76 -17.85
C TRP A 401 -4.82 -11.16 -16.42
N HIS A 402 -3.81 -11.56 -15.65
CA HIS A 402 -3.92 -11.88 -14.22
C HIS A 402 -3.31 -10.77 -13.34
N TRP A 403 -2.73 -9.74 -13.97
CA TRP A 403 -2.25 -8.50 -13.39
C TRP A 403 -2.79 -7.31 -14.21
N ILE A 404 -2.73 -6.12 -13.64
CA ILE A 404 -2.94 -4.87 -14.38
C ILE A 404 -1.72 -4.63 -15.28
N GLY A 405 -1.94 -4.36 -16.57
CA GLY A 405 -0.86 -3.96 -17.48
C GLY A 405 -0.21 -2.64 -17.08
N VAL A 406 1.00 -2.35 -17.58
CA VAL A 406 1.62 -1.01 -17.41
C VAL A 406 1.11 -0.02 -18.45
N PRO A 407 1.08 1.29 -18.15
CA PRO A 407 0.67 2.30 -19.13
C PRO A 407 1.65 2.37 -20.32
N GLU A 408 1.13 2.76 -21.49
CA GLU A 408 1.90 2.80 -22.75
C GLU A 408 3.18 3.65 -22.65
N ILE A 409 3.14 4.74 -21.87
CA ILE A 409 4.27 5.68 -21.72
C ILE A 409 5.54 5.04 -21.14
N GLU A 410 5.42 3.94 -20.40
CA GLU A 410 6.56 3.21 -19.83
C GLU A 410 7.22 2.26 -20.84
N THR A 411 6.54 1.99 -21.96
CA THR A 411 6.99 1.05 -23.00
C THR A 411 7.67 1.72 -24.19
N ARG A 412 7.75 3.06 -24.17
CA ARG A 412 8.40 3.91 -25.18
C ARG A 412 9.74 4.40 -24.65
#